data_AF-A0AAE4ETB0-F1
#
_entry.id   AF-A0AAE4ETB0-F1
#
_cell.length_a   1.000
_cell.length_b   1.000
_cell.length_c   1.000
_cell.angle_alpha   90.00
_cell.angle_beta   90.00
_cell.angle_gamma   90.00
#
_symmetry.space_group_name_H-M   'P 1'
#
loop_
_entity.id
_entity.type
_entity.pdbx_description
1 polymer ?
#
loop_
_entity_poly.entity_id
_entity_poly.type
_entity_poly.pdbx_seq_one_letter_code
_entity_poly.pdbx_strand_id
1 'polypeptide(L)'
;MTQVLLSYADEPDDPSHEDQLIRLWRFLRSCSIDARLDLGEANERRDWALWTAGRLREADYVLVIASPAYRRSAGDGGAHEGPGVLWKARQVRDAFYADPNALKRFVPLLLPGRSPGDVPEFLASVTSTVYSVSDFTVAGAEKLLRMLTDQPEFEVPPLGERPVLGPKRIPLRPQPAPAVRNVVTGDVHGVVIQVGNAGSVTVPGSPAIRVGEGADPRTERAFEDAARRAGGRLGTPAGRAYREGPGFVQHFTRGDVLCAVAGQRAVVVAGPIWDDLAALPGFPDGLGFPVSDCPDATARAVDLDGGTWQAGVLHRDPATRTAWWHPRPRLGRNAREAFRLPMAGPADLTVRAVATLPWQLDAEITRRTRDLIEAALPEAPISTLLPALSLLRRARTAPGRWARASGPDVRQTGRDARYDYTARSPAGGTAVRAVTRILLPGGRPWTVTVSVEFQANFAAWASARPDGSTAGLRVTANEIVELWTAAWQTATVVVPGALVPNPECAALLAPPAVELQIKADTSLPAVVDLSAFGKPQGLPGPQGAVTVVAPIGLDRDERRTWAAKALTRLAREWGFADAEEGIG
;
A
#
# COMPACT_ATOMS: atom_id res chain seq x y z
N MET A 1 15.04 -31.10 -8.52
CA MET A 1 16.50 -30.99 -8.34
C MET A 1 16.77 -29.51 -8.13
N THR A 2 17.40 -29.12 -7.02
CA THR A 2 17.55 -27.70 -6.64
C THR A 2 18.32 -26.93 -7.71
N GLN A 3 17.73 -25.87 -8.25
CA GLN A 3 18.34 -24.99 -9.24
C GLN A 3 18.95 -23.77 -8.57
N VAL A 4 20.24 -23.55 -8.80
CA VAL A 4 20.98 -22.48 -8.15
C VAL A 4 21.66 -21.59 -9.17
N LEU A 5 21.45 -20.28 -9.08
CA LEU A 5 22.17 -19.29 -9.88
C LEU A 5 23.32 -18.70 -9.05
N LEU A 6 24.55 -18.72 -9.59
CA LEU A 6 25.69 -18.01 -9.00
C LEU A 6 25.74 -16.59 -9.58
N SER A 7 25.49 -15.59 -8.73
CA SER A 7 25.61 -14.18 -9.08
C SER A 7 26.90 -13.62 -8.49
N TYR A 8 27.82 -13.19 -9.35
CA TYR A 8 29.12 -12.65 -8.98
C TYR A 8 29.45 -11.38 -9.78
N ALA A 9 30.53 -10.70 -9.39
CA ALA A 9 31.08 -9.55 -10.08
C ALA A 9 32.54 -9.86 -10.44
N ASP A 10 32.99 -9.33 -11.58
CA ASP A 10 34.39 -9.49 -11.99
C ASP A 10 35.30 -8.74 -11.00
N GLU A 11 36.34 -9.43 -10.51
CA GLU A 11 37.33 -8.91 -9.57
C GLU A 11 38.70 -8.81 -10.28
N PRO A 12 38.95 -7.74 -11.06
CA PRO A 12 40.19 -7.62 -11.84
C PRO A 12 41.45 -7.58 -10.96
N ASP A 13 41.32 -7.14 -9.71
CA ASP A 13 42.41 -7.07 -8.73
C ASP A 13 42.59 -8.38 -7.91
N ASP A 14 41.73 -9.38 -8.11
CA ASP A 14 41.81 -10.69 -7.46
C ASP A 14 41.54 -11.84 -8.46
N PRO A 15 42.56 -12.29 -9.21
CA PRO A 15 42.41 -13.39 -10.17
C PRO A 15 42.05 -14.72 -9.50
N SER A 16 42.27 -14.88 -8.18
CA SER A 16 41.88 -16.09 -7.46
C SER A 16 40.37 -16.20 -7.29
N HIS A 17 39.62 -15.11 -7.46
CA HIS A 17 38.16 -15.09 -7.30
C HIS A 17 37.47 -15.97 -8.34
N GLU A 18 37.88 -15.87 -9.61
CA GLU A 18 37.32 -16.67 -10.71
C GLU A 18 37.58 -18.17 -10.51
N ASP A 19 38.81 -18.53 -10.12
CA ASP A 19 39.16 -19.92 -9.81
C ASP A 19 38.29 -20.49 -8.68
N GLN A 20 38.02 -19.69 -7.65
CA GLN A 20 37.14 -20.08 -6.55
C GLN A 20 35.68 -20.22 -6.98
N LEU A 21 35.18 -19.38 -7.89
CA LEU A 21 33.83 -19.51 -8.47
C LEU A 21 33.69 -20.80 -9.27
N ILE A 22 34.69 -21.15 -10.09
CA ILE A 22 34.70 -22.39 -10.88
C ILE A 22 34.75 -23.61 -9.94
N ARG A 23 35.55 -23.56 -8.87
CA ARG A 23 35.63 -24.62 -7.86
C ARG A 23 34.30 -24.78 -7.11
N LEU A 24 33.66 -23.69 -6.67
CA LEU A 24 32.34 -23.71 -6.06
C LEU A 24 31.31 -24.33 -7.00
N TRP A 25 31.27 -23.88 -8.26
CA TRP A 25 30.33 -24.36 -9.26
C TRP A 25 30.44 -25.87 -9.48
N ARG A 26 31.66 -26.39 -9.69
CA ARG A 26 31.91 -27.83 -9.84
C ARG A 26 31.54 -28.61 -8.58
N PHE A 27 31.88 -28.07 -7.41
CA PHE A 27 31.57 -28.70 -6.13
C PHE A 27 30.05 -28.83 -5.91
N LEU A 28 29.27 -27.75 -6.07
CA LEU A 28 27.81 -27.81 -5.93
C LEU A 28 27.17 -28.82 -6.89
N ARG A 29 27.65 -28.89 -8.13
CA ARG A 29 27.20 -29.89 -9.11
C ARG A 29 27.54 -31.32 -8.70
N SER A 30 28.71 -31.54 -8.08
CA SER A 30 29.07 -32.86 -7.52
C SER A 30 28.16 -33.27 -6.36
N CYS A 31 27.54 -32.31 -5.67
CA CYS A 31 26.53 -32.51 -4.63
C CYS A 31 25.09 -32.62 -5.16
N SER A 32 24.90 -32.87 -6.47
CA SER A 32 23.57 -32.96 -7.12
C SER A 32 22.72 -31.69 -7.07
N ILE A 33 23.35 -30.52 -6.98
CA ILE A 33 22.70 -29.21 -7.11
C ILE A 33 22.92 -28.71 -8.54
N ASP A 34 21.86 -28.30 -9.25
CA ASP A 34 21.99 -27.76 -10.60
C ASP A 34 22.45 -26.30 -10.55
N ALA A 35 23.73 -26.11 -10.22
CA ALA A 35 24.36 -24.80 -10.18
C ALA A 35 24.64 -24.28 -11.61
N ARG A 36 24.23 -23.04 -11.86
CA ARG A 36 24.38 -22.31 -13.12
C ARG A 36 25.35 -21.15 -12.93
N LEU A 37 26.31 -21.06 -13.85
CA LEU A 37 27.34 -20.03 -13.93
C LEU A 37 27.43 -19.61 -15.41
N ASP A 38 27.46 -18.31 -15.68
CA ASP A 38 27.50 -17.76 -17.04
C ASP A 38 28.79 -18.12 -17.81
N LEU A 39 29.92 -18.33 -17.12
CA LEU A 39 31.16 -18.87 -17.70
C LEU A 39 30.95 -20.19 -18.45
N GLY A 40 30.02 -21.04 -18.00
CA GLY A 40 29.69 -22.31 -18.66
C GLY A 40 28.89 -22.15 -19.96
N GLU A 41 28.40 -20.94 -20.24
CA GLU A 41 27.47 -20.63 -21.33
C GLU A 41 28.04 -19.56 -22.29
N ALA A 42 29.29 -19.14 -22.07
CA ALA A 42 29.94 -17.99 -22.72
C ALA A 42 30.22 -18.16 -24.22
N ASN A 43 30.23 -19.40 -24.73
CA ASN A 43 30.57 -19.70 -26.13
C ASN A 43 29.41 -19.50 -27.12
N GLU A 44 28.23 -19.13 -26.64
CA GLU A 44 27.07 -18.83 -27.48
C GLU A 44 26.79 -17.33 -27.54
N ARG A 45 26.43 -16.82 -28.72
CA ARG A 45 25.95 -15.44 -28.87
C ARG A 45 24.51 -15.35 -28.35
N ARG A 46 24.30 -14.60 -27.26
CA ARG A 46 23.00 -14.50 -26.59
C ARG A 46 22.79 -13.09 -26.03
N ASP A 47 21.54 -12.74 -25.82
CA ASP A 47 21.18 -11.56 -25.01
C ASP A 47 21.37 -11.92 -23.53
N TRP A 48 22.48 -11.47 -22.96
CA TRP A 48 22.85 -11.77 -21.57
C TRP A 48 21.86 -11.18 -20.57
N ALA A 49 21.21 -10.05 -20.87
CA ALA A 49 20.22 -9.46 -19.99
C ALA A 49 18.95 -10.30 -19.93
N LEU A 50 18.45 -10.75 -21.09
CA LEU A 50 17.29 -11.66 -21.14
C LEU A 50 17.62 -13.03 -20.53
N TRP A 51 18.83 -13.54 -20.77
CA TRP A 51 19.28 -14.80 -20.18
C TRP A 51 19.34 -14.71 -18.65
N THR A 52 19.98 -13.68 -18.10
CA THR A 52 20.09 -13.47 -16.64
C THR A 52 18.72 -13.26 -16.00
N ALA A 53 17.82 -12.47 -16.62
CA ALA A 53 16.45 -12.31 -16.13
C ALA A 53 15.65 -13.62 -16.18
N GLY A 54 15.89 -14.47 -17.18
CA GLY A 54 15.37 -15.83 -17.26
C GLY A 54 15.83 -16.70 -16.09
N ARG A 55 17.15 -16.77 -15.87
CA ARG A 55 17.76 -17.56 -14.79
C ARG A 55 17.37 -17.08 -13.40
N LEU A 56 17.28 -15.76 -13.19
CA LEU A 56 16.82 -15.17 -11.94
C LEU A 56 15.38 -15.58 -11.61
N ARG A 57 14.52 -15.80 -12.62
CA ARG A 57 13.14 -16.25 -12.42
C ARG A 57 13.04 -17.75 -12.15
N GLU A 58 13.87 -18.54 -12.83
CA GLU A 58 13.86 -20.02 -12.77
C GLU A 58 14.53 -20.57 -11.51
N ALA A 59 15.57 -19.91 -10.99
CA ALA A 59 16.35 -20.45 -9.89
C ALA A 59 15.56 -20.50 -8.57
N ASP A 60 15.66 -21.64 -7.87
CA ASP A 60 15.16 -21.82 -6.50
C ASP A 60 15.95 -20.96 -5.51
N TYR A 61 17.26 -20.83 -5.76
CA TYR A 61 18.16 -19.96 -4.99
C TYR A 61 19.11 -19.18 -5.88
N VAL A 62 19.37 -17.93 -5.49
CA VAL A 62 20.37 -17.05 -6.10
C VAL A 62 21.47 -16.83 -5.07
N LEU A 63 22.62 -17.47 -5.26
CA LEU A 63 23.78 -17.26 -4.41
C LEU A 63 24.46 -15.97 -4.84
N VAL A 64 24.40 -14.96 -3.98
CA VAL A 64 25.08 -13.67 -4.19
C VAL A 64 26.47 -13.79 -3.59
N ILE A 65 27.46 -13.95 -4.46
CA ILE A 65 28.86 -14.13 -4.06
C ILE A 65 29.40 -12.77 -3.64
N ALA A 66 29.61 -12.61 -2.33
CA ALA A 66 30.03 -11.34 -1.75
C ALA A 66 31.49 -11.05 -2.08
N SER A 67 31.72 -9.85 -2.62
CA SER A 67 33.02 -9.35 -3.01
C SER A 67 33.01 -7.81 -2.99
N PRO A 68 34.18 -7.15 -2.82
CA PRO A 68 34.26 -5.70 -2.84
C PRO A 68 33.67 -5.07 -4.11
N ALA A 69 33.93 -5.64 -5.29
CA ALA A 69 33.35 -5.17 -6.55
C ALA A 69 31.84 -5.38 -6.58
N TYR A 70 31.34 -6.55 -6.14
CA TYR A 70 29.90 -6.80 -6.09
C TYR A 70 29.18 -5.79 -5.18
N ARG A 71 29.73 -5.52 -3.98
CA ARG A 71 29.16 -4.53 -3.06
C ARG A 71 29.09 -3.14 -3.68
N ARG A 72 30.16 -2.70 -4.35
CA ARG A 72 30.21 -1.39 -5.02
C ARG A 72 29.17 -1.29 -6.13
N SER A 73 29.11 -2.29 -7.00
CA SER A 73 28.20 -2.29 -8.15
C SER A 73 26.72 -2.46 -7.76
N ALA A 74 26.44 -3.09 -6.61
CA ALA A 74 25.09 -3.19 -6.04
C ALA A 74 24.62 -1.94 -5.27
N GLY A 75 25.54 -1.04 -4.90
CA GLY A 75 25.27 0.23 -4.23
C GLY A 75 25.00 1.39 -5.20
N ASP A 76 25.36 2.60 -4.81
CA ASP A 76 25.13 3.84 -5.60
C ASP A 76 26.17 4.10 -6.69
N GLY A 77 27.10 3.18 -6.94
CA GLY A 77 28.05 3.16 -8.08
C GLY A 77 28.72 4.50 -8.43
N GLY A 78 29.96 4.71 -7.99
CA GLY A 78 30.79 5.83 -8.48
C GLY A 78 31.00 5.77 -10.00
N ALA A 79 31.16 6.94 -10.64
CA ALA A 79 31.14 7.17 -12.09
C ALA A 79 32.23 6.47 -12.95
N HIS A 80 32.91 5.44 -12.44
CA HIS A 80 34.11 4.83 -13.04
C HIS A 80 34.01 3.32 -13.29
N GLU A 81 32.86 2.67 -13.06
CA GLU A 81 32.69 1.22 -13.30
C GLU A 81 32.06 0.92 -14.67
N GLY A 82 32.51 -0.17 -15.31
CA GLY A 82 32.09 -0.55 -16.66
C GLY A 82 30.60 -0.92 -16.77
N PRO A 83 29.95 -0.69 -17.93
CA PRO A 83 28.50 -0.86 -18.11
C PRO A 83 27.99 -2.29 -17.82
N GLY A 84 28.85 -3.30 -17.98
CA GLY A 84 28.56 -4.74 -17.87
C GLY A 84 28.40 -5.30 -16.46
N VAL A 85 28.98 -4.67 -15.43
CA VAL A 85 28.98 -5.19 -14.05
C VAL A 85 27.91 -4.49 -13.20
N LEU A 86 27.66 -3.21 -13.48
CA LEU A 86 26.60 -2.42 -12.84
C LEU A 86 25.19 -2.96 -13.13
N TRP A 87 24.95 -3.55 -14.31
CA TRP A 87 23.59 -3.99 -14.67
C TRP A 87 23.15 -5.29 -13.96
N LYS A 88 24.05 -6.28 -13.81
CA LYS A 88 23.70 -7.58 -13.19
C LYS A 88 23.36 -7.40 -11.70
N ALA A 89 24.20 -6.68 -10.98
CA ALA A 89 24.00 -6.40 -9.56
C ALA A 89 22.70 -5.59 -9.30
N ARG A 90 22.37 -4.65 -10.20
CA ARG A 90 21.10 -3.91 -10.16
C ARG A 90 19.89 -4.80 -10.46
N GLN A 91 19.96 -5.68 -11.45
CA GLN A 91 18.86 -6.63 -11.73
C GLN A 91 18.61 -7.59 -10.56
N VAL A 92 19.68 -8.09 -9.91
CA VAL A 92 19.54 -8.93 -8.70
C VAL A 92 18.91 -8.14 -7.57
N ARG A 93 19.29 -6.87 -7.39
CA ARG A 93 18.71 -5.97 -6.38
C ARG A 93 17.23 -5.68 -6.64
N ASP A 94 16.86 -5.37 -7.88
CA ASP A 94 15.48 -5.09 -8.25
C ASP A 94 14.63 -6.36 -8.11
N ALA A 95 15.15 -7.53 -8.50
CA ALA A 95 14.50 -8.81 -8.30
C ALA A 95 14.35 -9.17 -6.80
N PHE A 96 15.34 -8.84 -5.97
CA PHE A 96 15.25 -8.99 -4.51
C PHE A 96 14.12 -8.14 -3.93
N TYR A 97 13.99 -6.88 -4.33
CA TYR A 97 12.91 -6.03 -3.80
C TYR A 97 11.52 -6.40 -4.34
N ALA A 98 11.44 -7.02 -5.51
CA ALA A 98 10.19 -7.50 -6.09
C ALA A 98 9.73 -8.86 -5.55
N ASP A 99 10.61 -9.65 -4.92
CA ASP A 99 10.29 -11.01 -4.44
C ASP A 99 9.91 -11.00 -2.95
N PRO A 100 8.65 -11.34 -2.58
CA PRO A 100 8.22 -11.39 -1.19
C PRO A 100 8.91 -12.49 -0.35
N ASN A 101 9.58 -13.46 -0.99
CA ASN A 101 10.41 -14.48 -0.34
C ASN A 101 11.91 -14.22 -0.50
N ALA A 102 12.31 -12.99 -0.84
CA ALA A 102 13.68 -12.68 -1.23
C ALA A 102 14.75 -13.11 -0.22
N LEU A 103 14.49 -12.98 1.09
CA LEU A 103 15.44 -13.39 2.12
C LEU A 103 15.73 -14.90 2.15
N LYS A 104 14.81 -15.73 1.68
CA LYS A 104 15.01 -17.19 1.57
C LYS A 104 15.67 -17.56 0.25
N ARG A 105 15.43 -16.78 -0.79
CA ARG A 105 15.83 -17.08 -2.18
C ARG A 105 17.20 -16.50 -2.54
N PHE A 106 17.48 -15.25 -2.15
CA PHE A 106 18.73 -14.56 -2.42
C PHE A 106 19.66 -14.72 -1.22
N VAL A 107 20.67 -15.55 -1.39
CA VAL A 107 21.51 -16.04 -0.31
C VAL A 107 22.88 -15.37 -0.39
N PRO A 108 23.25 -14.49 0.55
CA PRO A 108 24.60 -13.95 0.61
C PRO A 108 25.60 -15.04 0.96
N LEU A 109 26.61 -15.22 0.11
CA LEU A 109 27.63 -16.26 0.25
C LEU A 109 29.04 -15.67 0.29
N LEU A 110 29.80 -16.03 1.33
CA LEU A 110 31.21 -15.71 1.50
C LEU A 110 32.08 -16.89 1.05
N LEU A 111 33.01 -16.62 0.14
CA LEU A 111 34.07 -17.55 -0.23
C LEU A 111 35.24 -17.47 0.77
N PRO A 112 36.16 -18.47 0.78
CA PRO A 112 37.34 -18.43 1.63
C PRO A 112 38.12 -17.11 1.52
N GLY A 113 38.35 -16.45 2.66
CA GLY A 113 39.08 -15.18 2.73
C GLY A 113 38.24 -13.91 2.50
N ARG A 114 36.92 -14.02 2.26
CA ARG A 114 36.01 -12.86 2.14
C ARG A 114 35.40 -12.44 3.47
N SER A 115 34.97 -11.18 3.54
CA SER A 115 34.42 -10.58 4.76
C SER A 115 32.91 -10.34 4.65
N PRO A 116 32.12 -10.44 5.74
CA PRO A 116 30.72 -9.98 5.76
C PRO A 116 30.56 -8.51 5.33
N GLY A 117 31.62 -7.71 5.46
CA GLY A 117 31.69 -6.34 4.93
C GLY A 117 31.63 -6.25 3.40
N ASP A 118 31.83 -7.36 2.67
CA ASP A 118 31.73 -7.42 1.21
C ASP A 118 30.30 -7.74 0.74
N VAL A 119 29.38 -8.00 1.67
CA VAL A 119 27.98 -8.29 1.33
C VAL A 119 27.24 -6.98 0.99
N PRO A 120 26.49 -6.92 -0.13
CA PRO A 120 25.65 -5.78 -0.46
C PRO A 120 24.64 -5.41 0.65
N GLU A 121 24.45 -4.11 0.87
CA GLU A 121 23.60 -3.61 1.96
C GLU A 121 22.14 -4.02 1.82
N PHE A 122 21.63 -4.18 0.59
CA PHE A 122 20.24 -4.58 0.34
C PHE A 122 19.94 -6.00 0.82
N LEU A 123 20.96 -6.86 1.00
CA LEU A 123 20.80 -8.21 1.56
C LEU A 123 20.76 -8.21 3.10
N ALA A 124 20.80 -7.02 3.72
CA ALA A 124 20.68 -6.81 5.16
C ALA A 124 21.70 -7.63 5.97
N SER A 125 22.98 -7.62 5.56
CA SER A 125 24.04 -8.49 6.11
C SER A 125 24.28 -8.41 7.62
N VAL A 126 23.75 -7.38 8.29
CA VAL A 126 23.81 -7.19 9.75
C VAL A 126 22.65 -7.90 10.47
N THR A 127 21.53 -8.13 9.78
CA THR A 127 20.28 -8.65 10.35
C THR A 127 19.80 -9.94 9.69
N SER A 128 20.48 -10.41 8.64
CA SER A 128 20.19 -11.67 7.93
C SER A 128 21.34 -12.68 8.06
N THR A 129 21.04 -13.95 7.82
CA THR A 129 22.05 -15.02 7.84
C THR A 129 22.95 -14.94 6.60
N VAL A 130 24.25 -14.78 6.81
CA VAL A 130 25.28 -14.88 5.77
C VAL A 130 25.91 -16.26 5.80
N TYR A 131 25.90 -16.96 4.67
CA TYR A 131 26.53 -18.26 4.55
C TYR A 131 28.00 -18.09 4.20
N SER A 132 28.85 -18.94 4.76
CA SER A 132 30.28 -18.98 4.43
C SER A 132 30.70 -20.37 4.03
N VAL A 133 31.60 -20.46 3.06
CA VAL A 133 32.31 -21.67 2.68
C VAL A 133 33.74 -21.53 3.14
N SER A 134 34.21 -22.43 4.00
CA SER A 134 35.61 -22.46 4.44
C SER A 134 36.50 -23.26 3.49
N ASP A 135 35.93 -24.27 2.83
CA ASP A 135 36.57 -25.06 1.77
C ASP A 135 35.48 -25.70 0.88
N PHE A 136 35.81 -26.04 -0.37
CA PHE A 136 34.89 -26.66 -1.33
C PHE A 136 34.76 -28.16 -1.09
N THR A 137 34.40 -28.52 0.14
CA THR A 137 34.13 -29.88 0.62
C THR A 137 32.79 -29.89 1.36
N VAL A 138 32.19 -31.08 1.55
CA VAL A 138 30.92 -31.20 2.25
C VAL A 138 31.00 -30.60 3.67
N ALA A 139 32.10 -30.83 4.39
CA ALA A 139 32.31 -30.25 5.70
C ALA A 139 32.50 -28.73 5.65
N GLY A 140 33.27 -28.22 4.68
CA GLY A 140 33.53 -26.79 4.54
C GLY A 140 32.32 -25.96 4.07
N ALA A 141 31.30 -26.61 3.50
CA ALA A 141 30.08 -26.00 2.99
C ALA A 141 28.80 -26.53 3.66
N GLU A 142 28.89 -27.23 4.79
CA GLU A 142 27.78 -28.00 5.38
C GLU A 142 26.52 -27.16 5.57
N LYS A 143 26.64 -25.97 6.16
CA LYS A 143 25.50 -25.06 6.40
C LYS A 143 24.80 -24.62 5.11
N LEU A 144 25.58 -24.35 4.06
CA LEU A 144 25.04 -23.99 2.76
C LEU A 144 24.31 -25.18 2.14
N LEU A 145 24.91 -26.38 2.18
CA LEU A 145 24.30 -27.59 1.61
C LEU A 145 23.02 -27.96 2.34
N ARG A 146 22.99 -27.89 3.67
CA ARG A 146 21.80 -28.11 4.49
C ARG A 146 20.66 -27.18 4.08
N MET A 147 20.95 -25.90 3.87
CA MET A 147 19.97 -24.92 3.39
C MET A 147 19.46 -25.23 1.97
N LEU A 148 20.36 -25.49 1.03
CA LEU A 148 20.01 -25.76 -0.38
C LEU A 148 19.30 -27.09 -0.61
N THR A 149 19.40 -28.02 0.36
CA THR A 149 18.82 -29.36 0.27
C THR A 149 17.70 -29.62 1.29
N ASP A 150 17.29 -28.58 2.02
CA ASP A 150 16.24 -28.65 3.05
C ASP A 150 16.51 -29.70 4.14
N GLN A 151 17.76 -29.79 4.59
CA GLN A 151 18.20 -30.73 5.62
C GLN A 151 18.47 -29.99 6.94
N PRO A 152 17.62 -30.14 7.98
CA PRO A 152 17.82 -29.45 9.24
C PRO A 152 19.10 -29.92 9.95
N GLU A 153 19.81 -29.01 10.63
CA GLU A 153 20.99 -29.34 11.45
C GLU A 153 20.59 -30.06 12.74
N PHE A 154 19.43 -29.71 13.29
CA PHE A 154 18.85 -30.31 14.48
C PHE A 154 17.39 -30.69 14.22
N GLU A 155 17.01 -31.90 14.60
CA GLU A 155 15.60 -32.29 14.61
C GLU A 155 14.87 -31.53 15.73
N VAL A 156 13.73 -30.92 15.39
CA VAL A 156 12.88 -30.25 16.37
C VAL A 156 12.18 -31.34 17.19
N PRO A 157 12.44 -31.46 18.50
CA PRO A 157 11.74 -32.44 19.32
C PRO A 157 10.24 -32.10 19.36
N PRO A 158 9.34 -33.11 19.47
CA PRO A 158 7.92 -32.85 19.60
C PRO A 158 7.64 -31.98 20.83
N LEU A 159 6.61 -31.13 20.72
CA LEU A 159 6.17 -30.30 21.85
C LEU A 159 5.80 -31.20 23.04
N GLY A 160 6.35 -30.87 24.21
CA GLY A 160 5.95 -31.49 25.47
C GLY A 160 4.51 -31.11 25.86
N GLU A 161 3.95 -31.81 26.84
CA GLU A 161 2.64 -31.48 27.38
C GLU A 161 2.62 -30.05 27.95
N ARG A 162 1.53 -29.32 27.67
CA ARG A 162 1.36 -27.95 28.16
C ARG A 162 1.27 -27.96 29.69
N PRO A 163 2.15 -27.26 30.43
CA PRO A 163 2.08 -27.19 31.88
C PRO A 163 0.76 -26.57 32.34
N VAL A 164 0.06 -27.24 33.27
CA VAL A 164 -1.13 -26.69 33.92
C VAL A 164 -0.69 -25.76 35.05
N LEU A 165 -0.68 -24.46 34.76
CA LEU A 165 -0.42 -23.43 35.77
C LEU A 165 -1.74 -22.95 36.34
N GLY A 166 -1.97 -23.22 37.63
CA GLY A 166 -3.16 -22.74 38.33
C GLY A 166 -3.18 -21.21 38.45
N PRO A 167 -4.36 -20.56 38.42
CA PRO A 167 -4.48 -19.12 38.59
C PRO A 167 -4.01 -18.71 39.99
N LYS A 168 -3.06 -17.77 40.08
CA LYS A 168 -2.72 -17.10 41.35
C LYS A 168 -3.91 -16.22 41.75
N ARG A 169 -4.64 -16.63 42.79
CA ARG A 169 -5.78 -15.86 43.31
C ARG A 169 -5.29 -14.60 44.00
N ILE A 170 -5.72 -13.45 43.51
CA ILE A 170 -5.69 -12.19 44.26
C ILE A 170 -6.80 -12.30 45.32
N PRO A 171 -6.52 -12.15 46.63
CA PRO A 171 -7.57 -12.23 47.64
C PRO A 171 -8.55 -11.07 47.45
N LEU A 172 -9.77 -11.40 47.03
CA LEU A 172 -10.89 -10.47 47.02
C LEU A 172 -11.30 -10.18 48.47
N ARG A 173 -11.45 -8.90 48.80
CA ARG A 173 -12.00 -8.45 50.08
C ARG A 173 -13.38 -9.10 50.26
N PRO A 174 -13.67 -9.79 51.38
CA PRO A 174 -14.93 -10.52 51.53
C PRO A 174 -16.12 -9.56 51.47
N GLN A 175 -17.02 -9.80 50.53
CA GLN A 175 -18.33 -9.18 50.47
C GLN A 175 -19.19 -9.76 51.61
N PRO A 176 -19.95 -8.95 52.38
CA PRO A 176 -20.83 -9.49 53.41
C PRO A 176 -21.94 -10.33 52.77
N ALA A 177 -22.19 -11.51 53.35
CA ALA A 177 -23.20 -12.45 52.88
C ALA A 177 -24.63 -11.84 52.93
N PRO A 178 -25.54 -12.25 52.02
CA PRO A 178 -26.92 -11.78 52.06
C PRO A 178 -27.63 -12.28 53.32
N ALA A 179 -28.26 -11.37 54.06
CA ALA A 179 -29.03 -11.69 55.25
C ALA A 179 -30.31 -12.44 54.85
N VAL A 180 -30.48 -13.67 55.34
CA VAL A 180 -31.74 -14.41 55.27
C VAL A 180 -32.65 -13.90 56.39
N ARG A 181 -33.84 -13.37 56.03
CA ARG A 181 -34.82 -12.86 56.99
C ARG A 181 -36.02 -13.79 57.03
N ASN A 182 -36.13 -14.57 58.10
CA ASN A 182 -37.32 -15.40 58.35
C ASN A 182 -38.32 -14.59 59.18
N VAL A 183 -39.58 -14.57 58.74
CA VAL A 183 -40.69 -13.91 59.45
C VAL A 183 -41.62 -14.98 59.97
N VAL A 184 -41.90 -14.98 61.27
CA VAL A 184 -42.88 -15.85 61.92
C VAL A 184 -44.06 -14.97 62.32
N THR A 185 -45.26 -15.29 61.85
CA THR A 185 -46.50 -14.58 62.21
C THR A 185 -47.38 -15.47 63.09
N GLY A 186 -47.56 -15.08 64.35
CA GLY A 186 -48.41 -15.73 65.35
C GLY A 186 -47.81 -15.65 66.77
N ASP A 187 -48.61 -15.84 67.81
CA ASP A 187 -48.11 -15.93 69.19
C ASP A 187 -47.46 -17.29 69.43
N VAL A 188 -46.14 -17.28 69.66
CA VAL A 188 -45.33 -18.48 69.89
C VAL A 188 -44.90 -18.52 71.36
N HIS A 189 -45.42 -19.47 72.13
CA HIS A 189 -44.87 -19.82 73.44
C HIS A 189 -43.99 -21.06 73.29
N GLY A 190 -42.72 -20.85 72.89
CA GLY A 190 -41.72 -21.90 72.72
C GLY A 190 -40.46 -21.44 71.98
N VAL A 191 -39.42 -22.28 71.93
CA VAL A 191 -38.17 -22.04 71.18
C VAL A 191 -38.34 -22.57 69.74
N VAL A 192 -38.07 -21.72 68.75
CA VAL A 192 -38.03 -22.13 67.33
C VAL A 192 -36.63 -22.67 67.02
N ILE A 193 -36.53 -23.95 66.68
CA ILE A 193 -35.28 -24.58 66.22
C ILE A 193 -35.37 -24.76 64.71
N GLN A 194 -34.52 -24.05 63.96
CA GLN A 194 -34.40 -24.21 62.51
C GLN A 194 -33.35 -25.30 62.22
N VAL A 195 -33.78 -26.46 61.72
CA VAL A 195 -32.87 -27.51 61.24
C VAL A 195 -32.88 -27.49 59.71
N GLY A 196 -31.80 -26.99 59.11
CA GLY A 196 -31.58 -27.05 57.67
C GLY A 196 -30.56 -28.13 57.33
N ASN A 197 -30.96 -29.17 56.62
CA ASN A 197 -30.00 -30.02 55.92
C ASN A 197 -29.45 -29.24 54.72
N ALA A 198 -28.13 -29.12 54.62
CA ALA A 198 -27.46 -28.63 53.42
C ALA A 198 -27.58 -29.69 52.30
N GLY A 199 -28.73 -29.75 51.65
CA GLY A 199 -28.86 -30.42 50.36
C GLY A 199 -28.07 -29.65 49.32
N SER A 200 -27.19 -30.32 48.57
CA SER A 200 -26.53 -29.69 47.43
C SER A 200 -27.59 -29.27 46.43
N VAL A 201 -27.84 -27.97 46.32
CA VAL A 201 -28.60 -27.42 45.20
C VAL A 201 -27.70 -27.53 43.98
N THR A 202 -27.98 -28.49 43.11
CA THR A 202 -27.47 -28.46 41.74
C THR A 202 -28.09 -27.24 41.10
N VAL A 203 -27.31 -26.16 40.97
CA VAL A 203 -27.70 -25.03 40.14
C VAL A 203 -27.87 -25.61 38.73
N PRO A 204 -29.05 -25.52 38.09
CA PRO A 204 -29.19 -25.89 36.70
C PRO A 204 -28.11 -25.13 35.94
N GLY A 205 -27.24 -25.84 35.21
CA GLY A 205 -26.21 -25.19 34.40
C GLY A 205 -26.88 -24.08 33.59
N SER A 206 -26.32 -22.88 33.62
CA SER A 206 -26.84 -21.74 32.87
C SER A 206 -27.18 -22.22 31.46
N PRO A 207 -28.39 -21.93 30.93
CA PRO A 207 -28.80 -22.43 29.63
C PRO A 207 -27.71 -22.07 28.60
N ALA A 208 -27.33 -23.05 27.79
CA ALA A 208 -26.32 -22.85 26.76
C ALA A 208 -26.76 -21.69 25.86
N ILE A 209 -25.90 -20.68 25.74
CA ILE A 209 -26.19 -19.49 24.94
C ILE A 209 -26.50 -19.91 23.50
N ARG A 210 -27.62 -19.46 22.97
CA ARG A 210 -28.04 -19.82 21.61
C ARG A 210 -27.40 -18.90 20.56
N VAL A 211 -27.30 -19.41 19.34
CA VAL A 211 -26.90 -18.60 18.18
C VAL A 211 -27.94 -17.48 18.00
N GLY A 212 -27.47 -16.24 17.87
CA GLY A 212 -28.32 -15.05 17.75
C GLY A 212 -28.93 -14.54 19.05
N GLU A 213 -28.78 -15.24 20.19
CA GLU A 213 -29.35 -14.82 21.47
C GLU A 213 -28.79 -13.44 21.89
N GLY A 214 -29.67 -12.44 21.97
CA GLY A 214 -29.32 -11.05 22.29
C GLY A 214 -29.47 -10.07 21.12
N ALA A 215 -29.63 -10.56 19.89
CA ALA A 215 -29.95 -9.75 18.72
C ALA A 215 -31.47 -9.53 18.56
N ASP A 216 -31.86 -8.65 17.63
CA ASP A 216 -33.27 -8.53 17.24
C ASP A 216 -33.75 -9.79 16.49
N PRO A 217 -35.08 -10.07 16.43
CA PRO A 217 -35.59 -11.31 15.86
C PRO A 217 -35.22 -11.58 14.39
N ARG A 218 -34.95 -10.54 13.58
CA ARG A 218 -34.52 -10.72 12.19
C ARG A 218 -33.06 -11.15 12.14
N THR A 219 -32.23 -10.48 12.93
CA THR A 219 -30.80 -10.80 13.05
C THR A 219 -30.56 -12.17 13.69
N GLU A 220 -31.36 -12.56 14.70
CA GLU A 220 -31.30 -13.89 15.33
C GLU A 220 -31.50 -14.98 14.27
N ARG A 221 -32.55 -14.88 13.43
CA ARG A 221 -32.79 -15.81 12.32
C ARG A 221 -31.65 -15.83 11.31
N ALA A 222 -31.11 -14.66 10.97
CA ALA A 222 -29.99 -14.55 10.05
C ALA A 222 -28.73 -15.25 10.60
N PHE A 223 -28.47 -15.13 11.92
CA PHE A 223 -27.34 -15.79 12.60
C PHE A 223 -27.55 -17.31 12.62
N GLU A 224 -28.76 -17.79 12.89
CA GLU A 224 -29.09 -19.21 12.79
C GLU A 224 -28.88 -19.76 11.37
N ASP A 225 -29.30 -19.02 10.34
CA ASP A 225 -29.05 -19.38 8.94
C ASP A 225 -27.55 -19.45 8.63
N ALA A 226 -26.77 -18.48 9.12
CA ALA A 226 -25.32 -18.44 8.95
C ALA A 226 -24.63 -19.61 9.66
N ALA A 227 -25.05 -19.94 10.88
CA ALA A 227 -24.56 -21.09 11.62
C ALA A 227 -24.91 -22.41 10.93
N ARG A 228 -26.12 -22.55 10.36
CA ARG A 228 -26.50 -23.73 9.57
C ARG A 228 -25.61 -23.91 8.34
N ARG A 229 -25.35 -22.83 7.59
CA ARG A 229 -24.40 -22.86 6.45
C ARG A 229 -22.98 -23.17 6.90
N ALA A 230 -22.63 -22.82 8.13
CA ALA A 230 -21.33 -23.06 8.69
C ALA A 230 -21.11 -24.49 9.20
N GLY A 231 -22.19 -25.16 9.59
CA GLY A 231 -22.13 -26.50 10.17
C GLY A 231 -21.35 -26.51 11.48
N GLY A 232 -20.70 -27.64 11.79
CA GLY A 232 -19.97 -27.82 13.05
C GLY A 232 -18.67 -27.02 13.20
N ARG A 233 -18.33 -26.11 12.26
CA ARG A 233 -17.05 -25.38 12.28
C ARG A 233 -16.96 -24.37 13.43
N LEU A 234 -18.06 -23.66 13.70
CA LEU A 234 -18.11 -22.56 14.66
C LEU A 234 -17.84 -23.02 16.11
N GLY A 235 -18.25 -24.25 16.46
CA GLY A 235 -18.30 -24.69 17.85
C GLY A 235 -19.54 -24.14 18.55
N THR A 236 -19.40 -23.75 19.82
CA THR A 236 -20.51 -23.19 20.63
C THR A 236 -20.39 -21.67 20.73
N PRO A 237 -21.49 -20.93 20.85
CA PRO A 237 -21.44 -19.50 21.15
C PRO A 237 -20.61 -19.23 22.42
N ALA A 238 -19.62 -18.35 22.31
CA ALA A 238 -18.79 -17.92 23.44
C ALA A 238 -19.48 -16.82 24.28
N GLY A 239 -20.48 -16.15 23.70
CA GLY A 239 -21.25 -15.09 24.33
C GLY A 239 -22.55 -14.79 23.59
N ARG A 240 -23.36 -13.90 24.16
CA ARG A 240 -24.58 -13.38 23.52
C ARG A 240 -24.21 -12.49 22.34
N ALA A 241 -25.07 -12.47 21.33
CA ALA A 241 -24.96 -11.49 20.25
C ALA A 241 -25.17 -10.09 20.82
N TYR A 242 -24.34 -9.14 20.40
CA TYR A 242 -24.42 -7.75 20.83
C TYR A 242 -24.26 -6.81 19.63
N ARG A 243 -24.77 -5.58 19.77
CA ARG A 243 -24.65 -4.55 18.75
C ARG A 243 -23.22 -3.98 18.77
N GLU A 244 -22.58 -3.94 17.62
CA GLU A 244 -21.27 -3.35 17.42
C GLU A 244 -21.32 -2.51 16.13
N GLY A 245 -21.05 -1.20 16.25
CA GLY A 245 -21.20 -0.22 15.17
C GLY A 245 -22.48 -0.37 14.33
N PRO A 246 -22.39 -0.58 13.00
CA PRO A 246 -23.55 -0.62 12.10
C PRO A 246 -24.37 -1.92 12.18
N GLY A 247 -23.99 -2.87 13.04
CA GLY A 247 -24.47 -4.25 12.97
C GLY A 247 -24.48 -5.00 14.30
N PHE A 248 -24.58 -6.32 14.21
CA PHE A 248 -24.50 -7.23 15.34
C PHE A 248 -23.35 -8.22 15.14
N VAL A 249 -22.81 -8.70 16.26
CA VAL A 249 -21.67 -9.62 16.31
C VAL A 249 -21.93 -10.70 17.36
N GLN A 250 -21.53 -11.94 17.08
CA GLN A 250 -21.45 -13.02 18.05
C GLN A 250 -20.20 -13.87 17.85
N HIS A 251 -19.43 -14.05 18.92
CA HIS A 251 -18.19 -14.83 18.94
C HIS A 251 -18.43 -16.29 19.31
N PHE A 252 -17.61 -17.18 18.79
CA PHE A 252 -17.69 -18.61 19.05
C PHE A 252 -16.40 -19.19 19.64
N THR A 253 -16.51 -20.34 20.31
CA THR A 253 -15.40 -20.95 21.07
C THR A 253 -14.22 -21.41 20.23
N ARG A 254 -14.39 -21.57 18.91
CA ARG A 254 -13.30 -21.88 17.97
C ARG A 254 -12.68 -20.65 17.32
N GLY A 255 -13.09 -19.45 17.74
CA GLY A 255 -12.54 -18.17 17.27
C GLY A 255 -13.30 -17.56 16.08
N ASP A 256 -14.17 -18.31 15.42
CA ASP A 256 -15.03 -17.76 14.36
C ASP A 256 -16.04 -16.76 14.91
N VAL A 257 -16.44 -15.82 14.06
CA VAL A 257 -17.37 -14.74 14.38
C VAL A 257 -18.52 -14.73 13.38
N LEU A 258 -19.75 -14.62 13.89
CA LEU A 258 -20.90 -14.23 13.09
C LEU A 258 -21.08 -12.73 13.19
N CYS A 259 -21.23 -12.04 12.07
CA CYS A 259 -21.62 -10.64 12.05
C CYS A 259 -22.67 -10.36 10.98
N ALA A 260 -23.43 -9.29 11.15
CA ALA A 260 -24.35 -8.78 10.15
C ALA A 260 -24.47 -7.27 10.24
N VAL A 261 -24.40 -6.59 9.10
CA VAL A 261 -24.92 -5.22 8.98
C VAL A 261 -26.44 -5.26 9.17
N ALA A 262 -26.99 -4.29 9.90
CA ALA A 262 -28.43 -4.25 10.15
C ALA A 262 -29.25 -4.32 8.85
N GLY A 263 -30.14 -5.30 8.73
CA GLY A 263 -30.98 -5.52 7.54
C GLY A 263 -30.29 -6.26 6.39
N GLN A 264 -29.04 -6.69 6.55
CA GLN A 264 -28.31 -7.53 5.59
C GLN A 264 -28.21 -8.98 6.08
N ARG A 265 -27.76 -9.87 5.19
CA ARG A 265 -27.48 -11.27 5.52
C ARG A 265 -26.34 -11.36 6.53
N ALA A 266 -26.46 -12.24 7.51
CA ALA A 266 -25.36 -12.56 8.42
C ALA A 266 -24.31 -13.43 7.75
N VAL A 267 -23.05 -13.13 8.04
CA VAL A 267 -21.87 -13.77 7.46
C VAL A 267 -21.02 -14.44 8.53
N VAL A 268 -20.29 -15.46 8.13
CA VAL A 268 -19.30 -16.12 8.99
C VAL A 268 -17.90 -15.67 8.63
N VAL A 269 -17.15 -15.23 9.64
CA VAL A 269 -15.80 -14.68 9.51
C VAL A 269 -14.84 -15.53 10.34
N ALA A 270 -13.74 -15.97 9.73
CA ALA A 270 -12.68 -16.66 10.47
C ALA A 270 -12.05 -15.74 11.53
N GLY A 271 -11.67 -16.28 12.69
CA GLY A 271 -11.06 -15.51 13.78
C GLY A 271 -9.88 -14.62 13.37
N PRO A 272 -8.88 -15.11 12.63
CA PRO A 272 -7.77 -14.27 12.14
C PRO A 272 -8.23 -13.15 11.20
N ILE A 273 -9.34 -13.34 10.49
CA ILE A 273 -9.93 -12.28 9.67
C ILE A 273 -10.50 -11.17 10.54
N TRP A 274 -11.23 -11.57 11.59
CA TRP A 274 -11.79 -10.65 12.56
C TRP A 274 -10.70 -9.89 13.33
N ASP A 275 -9.62 -10.56 13.71
CA ASP A 275 -8.52 -9.95 14.46
C ASP A 275 -7.86 -8.81 13.68
N ASP A 276 -7.51 -9.00 12.39
CA ASP A 276 -6.91 -7.88 11.65
C ASP A 276 -7.94 -6.79 11.30
N LEU A 277 -9.24 -7.10 11.21
CA LEU A 277 -10.28 -6.07 11.11
C LEU A 277 -10.34 -5.21 12.37
N ALA A 278 -10.37 -5.85 13.54
CA ALA A 278 -10.40 -5.17 14.84
C ALA A 278 -9.13 -4.34 15.11
N ALA A 279 -8.01 -4.69 14.47
CA ALA A 279 -6.77 -3.92 14.53
C ALA A 279 -6.77 -2.66 13.64
N LEU A 280 -7.67 -2.57 12.64
CA LEU A 280 -7.69 -1.43 11.73
C LEU A 280 -8.41 -0.21 12.32
N PRO A 281 -7.89 1.01 12.09
CA PRO A 281 -8.53 2.22 12.58
C PRO A 281 -9.92 2.39 11.97
N GLY A 282 -10.89 2.77 12.78
CA GLY A 282 -12.26 2.99 12.32
C GLY A 282 -13.10 1.72 12.16
N PHE A 283 -12.60 0.52 12.46
CA PHE A 283 -13.49 -0.63 12.59
C PHE A 283 -14.27 -0.55 13.91
N PRO A 284 -15.58 -0.87 13.95
CA PRO A 284 -16.45 -1.20 12.80
C PRO A 284 -17.21 0.01 12.22
N ASP A 285 -17.27 1.17 12.88
CA ASP A 285 -18.12 2.31 12.49
C ASP A 285 -17.76 2.94 11.13
N GLY A 286 -16.48 2.95 10.79
CA GLY A 286 -15.91 3.37 9.51
C GLY A 286 -15.99 2.27 8.47
N LEU A 287 -15.23 1.19 8.67
CA LEU A 287 -15.02 0.13 7.68
C LEU A 287 -16.27 -0.72 7.41
N GLY A 288 -17.14 -0.89 8.41
CA GLY A 288 -18.26 -1.82 8.34
C GLY A 288 -17.85 -3.27 8.58
N PHE A 289 -18.67 -4.20 8.09
CA PHE A 289 -18.50 -5.64 8.27
C PHE A 289 -18.30 -6.35 6.93
N PRO A 290 -17.73 -7.58 6.94
CA PRO A 290 -17.72 -8.44 5.77
C PRO A 290 -19.13 -8.66 5.19
N VAL A 291 -19.23 -8.70 3.86
CA VAL A 291 -20.51 -8.87 3.15
C VAL A 291 -20.74 -10.29 2.59
N SER A 292 -19.71 -11.14 2.66
CA SER A 292 -19.77 -12.55 2.24
C SER A 292 -19.13 -13.45 3.29
N ASP A 293 -19.54 -14.72 3.31
CA ASP A 293 -18.94 -15.74 4.20
C ASP A 293 -17.44 -15.89 3.87
N CYS A 294 -16.55 -15.66 4.83
CA CYS A 294 -15.10 -15.80 4.73
C CYS A 294 -14.55 -16.78 5.79
N PRO A 295 -14.83 -18.09 5.65
CA PRO A 295 -14.36 -19.13 6.56
C PRO A 295 -12.86 -19.41 6.50
N ASP A 296 -12.20 -19.03 5.41
CA ASP A 296 -10.80 -19.32 5.16
C ASP A 296 -9.92 -18.21 5.74
N ALA A 297 -9.20 -18.51 6.81
CA ALA A 297 -8.28 -17.57 7.46
C ALA A 297 -7.13 -17.08 6.55
N THR A 298 -6.88 -17.76 5.41
CA THR A 298 -5.83 -17.40 4.46
C THR A 298 -6.30 -16.46 3.34
N ALA A 299 -7.60 -16.10 3.32
CA ALA A 299 -8.14 -15.17 2.33
C ALA A 299 -7.34 -13.86 2.33
N ARG A 300 -6.89 -13.42 1.16
CA ARG A 300 -6.07 -12.20 1.01
C ARG A 300 -6.89 -10.91 0.83
N ALA A 301 -8.16 -11.06 0.49
CA ALA A 301 -9.07 -9.96 0.23
C ALA A 301 -10.46 -10.29 0.80
N VAL A 302 -11.09 -9.33 1.48
CA VAL A 302 -12.45 -9.47 2.03
C VAL A 302 -13.23 -8.18 1.76
N ASP A 303 -14.36 -8.31 1.06
CA ASP A 303 -15.27 -7.18 0.82
C ASP A 303 -15.98 -6.77 2.11
N LEU A 304 -15.94 -5.47 2.41
CA LEU A 304 -16.58 -4.85 3.57
C LEU A 304 -17.60 -3.81 3.13
N ASP A 305 -18.69 -3.67 3.88
CA ASP A 305 -19.67 -2.60 3.71
C ASP A 305 -20.48 -2.33 5.00
N GLY A 306 -21.35 -1.33 4.97
CA GLY A 306 -22.27 -0.97 6.05
C GLY A 306 -21.72 0.05 7.05
N GLY A 307 -20.42 0.35 6.99
CA GLY A 307 -19.81 1.44 7.76
C GLY A 307 -19.92 2.80 7.06
N THR A 308 -19.57 3.87 7.76
CA THR A 308 -19.60 5.25 7.25
C THR A 308 -18.64 5.49 6.08
N TRP A 309 -17.63 4.63 5.89
CA TRP A 309 -16.67 4.70 4.79
C TRP A 309 -17.20 4.07 3.49
N GLN A 310 -18.32 3.34 3.59
CA GLN A 310 -18.96 2.58 2.51
C GLN A 310 -18.11 1.41 2.01
N ALA A 311 -18.56 0.78 0.92
CA ALA A 311 -17.94 -0.38 0.32
C ALA A 311 -16.43 -0.23 0.10
N GLY A 312 -15.69 -1.24 0.55
CA GLY A 312 -14.24 -1.32 0.41
C GLY A 312 -13.76 -2.76 0.53
N VAL A 313 -12.44 -2.94 0.47
CA VAL A 313 -11.78 -4.24 0.52
C VAL A 313 -10.73 -4.21 1.60
N LEU A 314 -10.83 -5.14 2.55
CA LEU A 314 -9.72 -5.50 3.42
C LEU A 314 -8.72 -6.30 2.60
N HIS A 315 -7.50 -5.79 2.48
CA HIS A 315 -6.37 -6.55 2.00
C HIS A 315 -5.53 -7.02 3.19
N ARG A 316 -5.02 -8.24 3.08
CA ARG A 316 -4.22 -8.85 4.14
C ARG A 316 -3.17 -9.76 3.56
N ASP A 317 -2.03 -9.76 4.22
CA ASP A 317 -0.97 -10.74 4.01
C ASP A 317 -0.91 -11.67 5.23
N PRO A 318 -1.47 -12.90 5.12
CA PRO A 318 -1.45 -13.86 6.21
C PRO A 318 -0.06 -14.24 6.70
N ALA A 319 0.98 -14.10 5.86
CA ALA A 319 2.35 -14.45 6.24
C ALA A 319 2.98 -13.41 7.18
N THR A 320 2.73 -12.12 6.92
CA THR A 320 3.25 -11.01 7.74
C THR A 320 2.25 -10.51 8.79
N ARG A 321 0.99 -10.97 8.74
CA ARG A 321 -0.15 -10.42 9.49
C ARG A 321 -0.33 -8.92 9.31
N THR A 322 0.02 -8.43 8.12
CA THR A 322 -0.21 -7.04 7.73
C THR A 322 -1.58 -6.95 7.08
N ALA A 323 -2.42 -6.02 7.54
CA ALA A 323 -3.70 -5.75 6.92
C ALA A 323 -3.88 -4.25 6.67
N TRP A 324 -4.57 -3.92 5.59
CA TRP A 324 -4.89 -2.56 5.19
C TRP A 324 -6.21 -2.55 4.43
N TRP A 325 -6.81 -1.39 4.27
CA TRP A 325 -8.13 -1.25 3.64
C TRP A 325 -8.07 -0.31 2.45
N HIS A 326 -8.78 -0.66 1.37
CA HIS A 326 -8.93 0.18 0.19
C HIS A 326 -10.41 0.47 -0.11
N PRO A 327 -10.80 1.71 -0.46
CA PRO A 327 -12.16 1.99 -0.88
C PRO A 327 -12.45 1.39 -2.26
N ARG A 328 -13.69 0.99 -2.52
CA ARG A 328 -14.15 0.78 -3.90
C ARG A 328 -14.23 2.14 -4.61
N PRO A 329 -13.58 2.32 -5.79
CA PRO A 329 -13.59 3.60 -6.49
C PRO A 329 -14.99 4.15 -6.77
N ARG A 330 -15.22 5.44 -6.49
CA ARG A 330 -16.51 6.11 -6.72
C ARG A 330 -16.38 7.62 -6.86
N LEU A 331 -17.32 8.25 -7.57
CA LEU A 331 -17.42 9.70 -7.64
C LEU A 331 -18.07 10.26 -6.36
N GLY A 332 -17.41 11.25 -5.75
CA GLY A 332 -17.92 12.03 -4.64
C GLY A 332 -18.86 13.17 -5.09
N ARG A 333 -19.60 13.74 -4.14
CA ARG A 333 -20.51 14.88 -4.41
C ARG A 333 -19.89 16.25 -4.12
N ASN A 334 -18.83 16.31 -3.32
CA ASN A 334 -18.25 17.57 -2.84
C ASN A 334 -16.76 17.63 -3.15
N ALA A 335 -16.31 18.70 -3.81
CA ALA A 335 -14.90 19.00 -4.07
C ALA A 335 -14.44 20.18 -3.19
N ARG A 336 -14.39 19.98 -1.87
CA ARG A 336 -14.16 21.07 -0.90
C ARG A 336 -12.72 21.55 -0.91
N GLU A 337 -11.76 20.63 -0.97
CA GLU A 337 -10.33 20.96 -0.85
C GLU A 337 -9.81 21.70 -2.08
N ALA A 338 -10.30 21.36 -3.26
CA ALA A 338 -10.05 22.02 -4.53
C ALA A 338 -10.60 23.45 -4.58
N PHE A 339 -11.50 23.87 -3.70
CA PHE A 339 -11.87 25.29 -3.60
C PHE A 339 -11.26 25.99 -2.39
N ARG A 340 -10.80 25.23 -1.38
CA ARG A 340 -10.14 25.76 -0.19
C ARG A 340 -8.68 26.09 -0.42
N LEU A 341 -7.93 25.25 -1.14
CA LEU A 341 -6.50 25.45 -1.33
C LEU A 341 -6.19 26.48 -2.43
N PRO A 342 -5.40 27.53 -2.13
CA PRO A 342 -5.07 28.55 -3.10
C PRO A 342 -4.24 27.95 -4.25
N MET A 343 -4.53 28.40 -5.47
CA MET A 343 -3.71 28.09 -6.64
C MET A 343 -2.30 28.65 -6.47
N ALA A 344 -1.34 28.02 -7.12
CA ALA A 344 0.07 28.33 -6.93
C ALA A 344 0.51 29.70 -7.50
N GLY A 345 -0.32 30.35 -8.31
CA GLY A 345 -0.08 31.62 -8.98
C GLY A 345 -1.10 31.85 -10.10
N PRO A 346 -1.03 33.00 -10.81
CA PRO A 346 -1.90 33.29 -11.95
C PRO A 346 -1.57 32.38 -13.14
N ALA A 347 -2.60 31.95 -13.86
CA ALA A 347 -2.48 31.17 -15.09
C ALA A 347 -3.77 31.23 -15.91
N ASP A 348 -3.66 31.33 -17.23
CA ASP A 348 -4.83 31.30 -18.13
C ASP A 348 -5.63 30.00 -17.97
N LEU A 349 -4.94 28.88 -17.75
CA LEU A 349 -5.50 27.56 -17.47
C LEU A 349 -4.73 26.89 -16.34
N THR A 350 -5.46 26.32 -15.38
CA THR A 350 -4.94 25.42 -14.34
C THR A 350 -5.70 24.09 -14.36
N VAL A 351 -4.97 22.99 -14.41
CA VAL A 351 -5.48 21.62 -14.31
C VAL A 351 -4.78 20.97 -13.15
N ARG A 352 -5.51 20.57 -12.10
CA ARG A 352 -4.88 20.05 -10.88
C ARG A 352 -5.58 18.84 -10.28
N ALA A 353 -4.79 18.05 -9.56
CA ALA A 353 -5.26 17.01 -8.66
C ALA A 353 -4.91 17.38 -7.22
N VAL A 354 -5.88 17.32 -6.31
CA VAL A 354 -5.69 17.55 -4.87
C VAL A 354 -6.02 16.26 -4.14
N ALA A 355 -4.99 15.57 -3.67
CA ALA A 355 -5.12 14.34 -2.89
C ALA A 355 -5.26 14.64 -1.40
N THR A 356 -6.24 14.01 -0.77
CA THR A 356 -6.49 14.01 0.67
C THR A 356 -6.20 12.61 1.21
N LEU A 357 -5.14 12.49 2.01
CA LEU A 357 -4.58 11.24 2.51
C LEU A 357 -4.69 11.21 4.05
N PRO A 358 -5.76 10.62 4.60
CA PRO A 358 -6.03 10.59 6.03
C PRO A 358 -5.24 9.46 6.71
N TRP A 359 -3.93 9.58 6.81
CA TRP A 359 -3.08 8.55 7.40
C TRP A 359 -3.01 8.64 8.91
N GLN A 360 -2.85 7.49 9.57
CA GLN A 360 -2.47 7.44 10.98
C GLN A 360 -0.98 7.72 11.15
N LEU A 361 -0.55 8.93 10.81
CA LEU A 361 0.85 9.34 10.81
C LEU A 361 1.00 10.80 11.25
N ASP A 362 1.85 11.03 12.25
CA ASP A 362 2.38 12.36 12.55
C ASP A 362 3.78 12.49 11.94
N ALA A 363 3.85 13.02 10.72
CA ALA A 363 5.09 13.21 10.00
C ALA A 363 5.56 14.67 10.03
N GLU A 364 6.85 14.86 9.73
CA GLU A 364 7.46 16.16 9.49
C GLU A 364 8.20 16.15 8.15
N ILE A 365 8.16 17.26 7.42
CA ILE A 365 8.95 17.46 6.19
C ILE A 365 10.40 17.80 6.56
N THR A 366 11.16 16.75 6.83
CA THR A 366 12.59 16.83 7.15
C THR A 366 13.44 17.11 5.91
N ARG A 367 14.74 17.36 6.10
CA ARG A 367 15.71 17.42 4.99
C ARG A 367 15.67 16.15 4.14
N ARG A 368 15.67 14.97 4.77
CA ARG A 368 15.60 13.67 4.08
C ARG A 368 14.33 13.56 3.22
N THR A 369 13.18 13.95 3.76
CA THR A 369 11.92 13.97 3.01
C THR A 369 12.03 14.88 1.77
N ARG A 370 12.65 16.06 1.90
CA ARG A 370 12.84 16.98 0.78
C ARG A 370 13.77 16.39 -0.28
N ASP A 371 14.87 15.77 0.14
CA ASP A 371 15.84 15.15 -0.77
C ASP A 371 15.18 14.00 -1.56
N LEU A 372 14.31 13.20 -0.91
CA LEU A 372 13.51 12.16 -1.57
C LEU A 372 12.49 12.73 -2.56
N ILE A 373 11.78 13.81 -2.21
CA ILE A 373 10.85 14.49 -3.13
C ILE A 373 11.61 15.04 -4.34
N GLU A 374 12.77 15.67 -4.11
CA GLU A 374 13.61 16.24 -5.16
C GLU A 374 14.17 15.19 -6.11
N ALA A 375 14.50 14.01 -5.60
CA ALA A 375 14.91 12.87 -6.41
C ALA A 375 13.74 12.24 -7.20
N ALA A 376 12.53 12.22 -6.63
CA ALA A 376 11.38 11.56 -7.25
C ALA A 376 10.64 12.43 -8.30
N LEU A 377 10.60 13.75 -8.11
CA LEU A 377 9.86 14.66 -8.99
C LEU A 377 10.32 14.63 -10.46
N PRO A 378 11.62 14.55 -10.81
CA PRO A 378 12.06 14.43 -12.20
C PRO A 378 11.45 13.22 -12.93
N GLU A 379 11.25 12.10 -12.23
CA GLU A 379 10.67 10.87 -12.76
C GLU A 379 9.13 10.83 -12.68
N ALA A 380 8.49 11.85 -12.09
CA ALA A 380 7.04 11.92 -11.99
C ALA A 380 6.39 12.01 -13.39
N PRO A 381 5.26 11.33 -13.64
CA PRO A 381 4.59 11.35 -14.94
C PRO A 381 4.24 12.77 -15.44
N ILE A 382 3.98 13.70 -14.53
CA ILE A 382 3.68 15.10 -14.90
C ILE A 382 4.90 15.77 -15.54
N SER A 383 6.12 15.40 -15.14
CA SER A 383 7.39 15.96 -15.64
C SER A 383 7.67 15.59 -17.09
N THR A 384 7.16 14.43 -17.55
CA THR A 384 7.32 13.99 -18.95
C THR A 384 6.24 14.59 -19.85
N LEU A 385 5.02 14.81 -19.33
CA LEU A 385 3.92 15.39 -20.10
C LEU A 385 4.13 16.85 -20.48
N LEU A 386 4.66 17.69 -19.57
CA LEU A 386 4.85 19.12 -19.83
C LEU A 386 5.68 19.43 -21.10
N PRO A 387 6.91 18.88 -21.26
CA PRO A 387 7.69 19.12 -22.47
C PRO A 387 7.02 18.51 -23.71
N ALA A 388 6.36 17.36 -23.59
CA ALA A 388 5.64 16.74 -24.69
C ALA A 388 4.51 17.63 -25.24
N LEU A 389 3.72 18.26 -24.35
CA LEU A 389 2.65 19.19 -24.74
C LEU A 389 3.17 20.40 -25.52
N SER A 390 4.32 20.95 -25.13
CA SER A 390 4.97 22.05 -25.85
C SER A 390 5.50 21.60 -27.22
N LEU A 391 6.10 20.41 -27.30
CA LEU A 391 6.60 19.85 -28.56
C LEU A 391 5.47 19.59 -29.56
N LEU A 392 4.35 19.01 -29.13
CA LEU A 392 3.15 18.80 -29.95
C LEU A 392 2.62 20.11 -30.54
N ARG A 393 2.76 21.21 -29.80
CA ARG A 393 2.36 22.56 -30.20
C ARG A 393 3.46 23.34 -30.94
N ARG A 394 4.57 22.70 -31.32
CA ARG A 394 5.74 23.35 -31.97
C ARG A 394 6.28 24.56 -31.18
N ALA A 395 6.10 24.57 -29.86
CA ALA A 395 6.56 25.62 -28.97
C ALA A 395 7.93 25.25 -28.40
N ARG A 396 8.95 26.07 -28.67
CA ARG A 396 10.32 25.89 -28.17
C ARG A 396 10.48 26.58 -26.82
N THR A 397 10.16 25.86 -25.76
CA THR A 397 10.38 26.33 -24.39
C THR A 397 11.74 25.90 -23.86
N ALA A 398 12.40 26.74 -23.07
CA ALA A 398 13.61 26.33 -22.37
C ALA A 398 13.26 25.23 -21.34
N PRO A 399 14.04 24.13 -21.26
CA PRO A 399 13.76 23.05 -20.32
C PRO A 399 13.82 23.57 -18.87
N GLY A 400 12.79 23.28 -18.10
CA GLY A 400 12.76 23.55 -16.67
C GLY A 400 13.52 22.48 -15.88
N ARG A 401 13.79 22.78 -14.61
CA ARG A 401 14.13 21.77 -13.60
C ARG A 401 13.22 21.98 -12.39
N TRP A 402 12.91 20.91 -11.69
CA TRP A 402 12.25 21.02 -10.39
C TRP A 402 13.17 21.77 -9.42
N ALA A 403 12.60 22.73 -8.72
CA ALA A 403 13.27 23.46 -7.66
C ALA A 403 12.31 23.77 -6.52
N ARG A 404 12.84 23.93 -5.31
CA ARG A 404 12.07 24.47 -4.20
C ARG A 404 11.55 25.85 -4.58
N ALA A 405 10.24 26.05 -4.42
CA ALA A 405 9.63 27.33 -4.66
C ALA A 405 10.18 28.35 -3.64
N SER A 406 10.33 29.59 -4.09
CA SER A 406 10.73 30.74 -3.28
C SER A 406 9.87 31.96 -3.63
N GLY A 407 9.75 32.91 -2.70
CA GLY A 407 8.94 34.11 -2.89
C GLY A 407 8.12 34.46 -1.64
N PRO A 408 7.51 35.66 -1.61
CA PRO A 408 6.80 36.17 -0.43
C PRO A 408 5.60 35.31 -0.03
N ASP A 409 4.91 34.68 -0.99
CA ASP A 409 3.73 33.83 -0.74
C ASP A 409 4.06 32.34 -0.59
N VAL A 410 5.35 31.99 -0.57
CA VAL A 410 5.80 30.61 -0.48
C VAL A 410 6.24 30.27 0.93
N ARG A 411 5.64 29.22 1.51
CA ARG A 411 6.05 28.65 2.78
C ARG A 411 6.89 27.39 2.54
N GLN A 412 8.02 27.29 3.24
CA GLN A 412 8.87 26.10 3.31
C GLN A 412 9.12 25.79 4.78
N THR A 413 8.31 24.92 5.38
CA THR A 413 8.35 24.58 6.81
C THR A 413 8.36 23.07 6.99
N GLY A 414 8.47 22.58 8.24
CA GLY A 414 8.28 21.16 8.56
C GLY A 414 6.88 20.62 8.23
N ARG A 415 5.93 21.46 7.80
CA ARG A 415 4.55 21.08 7.48
C ARG A 415 4.06 21.59 6.12
N ASP A 416 4.85 22.36 5.39
CA ASP A 416 4.50 22.91 4.08
C ASP A 416 5.75 22.89 3.19
N ALA A 417 5.66 22.24 2.04
CA ALA A 417 6.73 22.29 1.05
C ALA A 417 6.16 22.39 -0.35
N ARG A 418 6.77 23.26 -1.15
CA ARG A 418 6.37 23.52 -2.53
C ARG A 418 7.57 23.42 -3.47
N TYR A 419 7.32 22.80 -4.61
CA TYR A 419 8.27 22.61 -5.70
C TYR A 419 7.64 23.08 -6.99
N ASP A 420 8.42 23.74 -7.83
CA ASP A 420 7.97 24.22 -9.12
C ASP A 420 8.89 23.70 -10.22
N TYR A 421 8.30 23.26 -11.33
CA TYR A 421 8.96 23.08 -12.62
C TYR A 421 8.42 24.14 -13.57
N THR A 422 9.28 24.99 -14.13
CA THR A 422 8.86 26.12 -14.98
C THR A 422 9.54 26.04 -16.34
N ALA A 423 8.76 25.90 -17.40
CA ALA A 423 9.24 26.03 -18.78
C ALA A 423 8.95 27.45 -19.29
N ARG A 424 10.00 28.15 -19.71
CA ARG A 424 9.93 29.56 -20.10
C ARG A 424 9.94 29.72 -21.62
N SER A 425 9.29 30.78 -22.09
CA SER A 425 9.42 31.18 -23.50
C SER A 425 10.79 31.81 -23.76
N PRO A 426 11.32 31.76 -25.00
CA PRO A 426 12.56 32.45 -25.37
C PRO A 426 12.47 33.98 -25.19
N ALA A 427 11.27 34.54 -25.34
CA ALA A 427 10.97 35.96 -25.12
C ALA A 427 10.83 36.33 -23.63
N GLY A 428 11.02 35.38 -22.71
CA GLY A 428 10.76 35.55 -21.29
C GLY A 428 9.35 35.12 -20.88
N GLY A 429 9.07 35.14 -19.59
CA GLY A 429 7.79 34.69 -19.03
C GLY A 429 7.64 33.16 -18.94
N THR A 430 6.66 32.73 -18.16
CA THR A 430 6.36 31.31 -17.90
C THR A 430 5.31 30.81 -18.89
N ALA A 431 5.70 29.93 -19.82
CA ALA A 431 4.78 29.36 -20.79
C ALA A 431 3.91 28.27 -20.14
N VAL A 432 4.57 27.25 -19.56
CA VAL A 432 3.91 26.19 -18.80
C VAL A 432 4.67 25.91 -17.50
N ARG A 433 3.94 25.49 -16.47
CA ARG A 433 4.49 25.22 -15.14
C ARG A 433 3.81 24.01 -14.52
N ALA A 434 4.57 23.17 -13.85
CA ALA A 434 4.04 22.20 -12.90
C ALA A 434 4.36 22.66 -11.48
N VAL A 435 3.41 22.52 -10.57
CA VAL A 435 3.59 22.83 -9.15
C VAL A 435 3.17 21.64 -8.33
N THR A 436 4.04 21.23 -7.40
CA THR A 436 3.72 20.24 -6.39
C THR A 436 3.79 20.91 -5.04
N ARG A 437 2.75 20.76 -4.22
CA ARG A 437 2.74 21.21 -2.83
C ARG A 437 2.25 20.10 -1.91
N ILE A 438 2.98 19.88 -0.83
CA ILE A 438 2.59 18.97 0.24
C ILE A 438 2.34 19.77 1.52
N LEU A 439 1.19 19.50 2.15
CA LEU A 439 0.71 20.12 3.36
C LEU A 439 0.45 19.05 4.40
N LEU A 440 1.19 19.11 5.49
CA LEU A 440 0.99 18.27 6.65
C LEU A 440 0.06 18.98 7.64
N PRO A 441 -0.79 18.23 8.35
CA PRO A 441 -1.71 18.79 9.32
C PRO A 441 -0.94 19.34 10.52
N GLY A 442 -1.44 20.43 11.11
CA GLY A 442 -0.91 21.00 12.36
C GLY A 442 -1.45 20.36 13.64
N GLY A 443 -2.38 19.41 13.51
CA GLY A 443 -3.07 18.73 14.61
C GLY A 443 -3.98 17.61 14.10
N ARG A 444 -4.71 16.93 14.99
CA ARG A 444 -5.65 15.88 14.57
C ARG A 444 -6.91 16.48 13.93
N PRO A 445 -7.53 15.80 12.94
CA PRO A 445 -7.10 14.53 12.34
C PRO A 445 -5.90 14.69 11.41
N TRP A 446 -5.03 13.68 11.38
CA TRP A 446 -3.81 13.72 10.58
C TRP A 446 -4.11 13.48 9.10
N THR A 447 -4.50 14.54 8.39
CA THR A 447 -4.81 14.48 6.96
C THR A 447 -3.72 15.18 6.16
N VAL A 448 -2.90 14.40 5.46
CA VAL A 448 -1.91 14.93 4.52
C VAL A 448 -2.65 15.37 3.26
N THR A 449 -2.34 16.57 2.78
CA THR A 449 -2.88 17.07 1.51
C THR A 449 -1.76 17.31 0.54
N VAL A 450 -1.89 16.80 -0.68
CA VAL A 450 -0.92 17.03 -1.76
C VAL A 450 -1.65 17.60 -2.96
N SER A 451 -1.20 18.74 -3.46
CA SER A 451 -1.71 19.30 -4.71
C SER A 451 -0.63 19.23 -5.79
N VAL A 452 -1.04 18.81 -6.99
CA VAL A 452 -0.20 18.81 -8.19
C VAL A 452 -0.96 19.55 -9.28
N GLU A 453 -0.39 20.65 -9.75
CA GLU A 453 -1.00 21.59 -10.69
C GLU A 453 -0.19 21.64 -11.98
N PHE A 454 -0.86 21.56 -13.12
CA PHE A 454 -0.38 22.06 -14.40
C PHE A 454 -0.98 23.44 -14.64
N GLN A 455 -0.14 24.40 -15.01
CA GLN A 455 -0.51 25.77 -15.32
C GLN A 455 0.02 26.16 -16.71
N ALA A 456 -0.80 26.85 -17.51
CA ALA A 456 -0.41 27.37 -18.81
C ALA A 456 -0.76 28.86 -18.95
N ASN A 457 0.16 29.64 -19.52
CA ASN A 457 -0.06 31.02 -19.95
C ASN A 457 0.08 31.09 -21.48
N PHE A 458 -1.05 31.22 -22.17
CA PHE A 458 -1.17 31.06 -23.61
C PHE A 458 -0.42 32.14 -24.39
N ALA A 459 -0.35 33.37 -23.90
CA ALA A 459 0.43 34.42 -24.54
C ALA A 459 1.94 34.10 -24.54
N ALA A 460 2.49 33.69 -23.38
CA ALA A 460 3.88 33.28 -23.26
C ALA A 460 4.16 31.92 -23.94
N TRP A 461 3.15 31.06 -24.05
CA TRP A 461 3.28 29.80 -24.77
C TRP A 461 3.30 30.01 -26.29
N ALA A 462 2.49 30.95 -26.79
CA ALA A 462 2.45 31.36 -28.19
C ALA A 462 3.76 32.02 -28.62
N SER A 463 4.38 32.87 -27.77
CA SER A 463 5.68 33.49 -28.08
C SER A 463 6.84 32.49 -28.20
N ALA A 464 6.66 31.25 -27.75
CA ALA A 464 7.63 30.17 -27.97
C ALA A 464 7.46 29.47 -29.32
N ARG A 465 6.44 29.80 -30.12
CA ARG A 465 6.20 29.24 -31.45
C ARG A 465 6.78 30.13 -32.56
N PRO A 466 7.10 29.57 -33.74
CA PRO A 466 7.56 30.37 -34.87
C PRO A 466 6.54 31.39 -35.38
N ASP A 467 5.25 31.09 -35.28
CA ASP A 467 4.16 31.94 -35.77
C ASP A 467 3.60 32.91 -34.72
N GLY A 468 4.03 32.79 -33.45
CA GLY A 468 3.54 33.62 -32.35
C GLY A 468 2.05 33.47 -32.06
N SER A 469 1.36 32.49 -32.64
CA SER A 469 -0.10 32.38 -32.63
C SER A 469 -0.62 31.54 -31.47
N THR A 470 -1.76 31.93 -30.91
CA THR A 470 -2.49 31.13 -29.92
C THR A 470 -3.35 30.03 -30.55
N ALA A 471 -3.50 30.03 -31.88
CA ALA A 471 -4.24 29.01 -32.61
C ALA A 471 -3.60 27.63 -32.43
N GLY A 472 -4.40 26.66 -31.99
CA GLY A 472 -3.95 25.29 -31.74
C GLY A 472 -3.21 25.07 -30.41
N LEU A 473 -3.19 26.06 -29.50
CA LEU A 473 -2.65 25.88 -28.14
C LEU A 473 -3.65 25.27 -27.16
N ARG A 474 -4.96 25.30 -27.46
CA ARG A 474 -6.03 24.81 -26.59
C ARG A 474 -5.71 23.39 -26.10
N VAL A 475 -5.98 23.13 -24.83
CA VAL A 475 -5.80 21.81 -24.23
C VAL A 475 -7.05 20.98 -24.48
N THR A 476 -6.90 19.82 -25.11
CA THR A 476 -8.02 18.94 -25.46
C THR A 476 -8.54 18.18 -24.25
N ALA A 477 -9.79 17.70 -24.31
CA ALA A 477 -10.38 16.86 -23.26
C ALA A 477 -9.51 15.63 -22.91
N ASN A 478 -8.90 14.97 -23.91
CA ASN A 478 -8.00 13.84 -23.66
C ASN A 478 -6.70 14.28 -22.95
N GLU A 479 -6.12 15.42 -23.34
CA GLU A 479 -4.94 15.96 -22.62
C GLU A 479 -5.27 16.35 -21.18
N ILE A 480 -6.50 16.81 -20.89
CA ILE A 480 -6.95 17.05 -19.51
C ILE A 480 -6.98 15.74 -18.72
N VAL A 481 -7.50 14.66 -19.30
CA VAL A 481 -7.52 13.33 -18.66
C VAL A 481 -6.10 12.85 -18.39
N GLU A 482 -5.16 12.99 -19.34
CA GLU A 482 -3.75 12.62 -19.13
C GLU A 482 -3.07 13.47 -18.05
N LEU A 483 -3.31 14.79 -18.05
CA LEU A 483 -2.79 15.71 -17.03
C LEU A 483 -3.30 15.36 -15.63
N TRP A 484 -4.60 15.09 -15.49
CA TRP A 484 -5.20 14.63 -14.23
C TRP A 484 -4.66 13.26 -13.82
N THR A 485 -4.48 12.33 -14.76
CA THR A 485 -3.92 11.00 -14.47
C THR A 485 -2.51 11.10 -13.89
N ALA A 486 -1.65 11.90 -14.53
CA ALA A 486 -0.28 12.15 -14.09
C ALA A 486 -0.21 12.93 -12.76
N ALA A 487 -1.04 13.97 -12.62
CA ALA A 487 -1.12 14.75 -11.39
C ALA A 487 -1.63 13.90 -10.21
N TRP A 488 -2.62 13.03 -10.45
CA TRP A 488 -3.15 12.11 -9.45
C TRP A 488 -2.06 11.15 -8.96
N GLN A 489 -1.39 10.42 -9.86
CA GLN A 489 -0.30 9.51 -9.46
C GLN A 489 0.79 10.26 -8.68
N THR A 490 1.14 11.47 -9.12
CA THR A 490 2.14 12.29 -8.45
C THR A 490 1.68 12.69 -7.03
N ALA A 491 0.41 13.04 -6.88
CA ALA A 491 -0.19 13.50 -5.62
C ALA A 491 -0.47 12.36 -4.62
N THR A 492 -0.72 11.12 -5.08
CA THR A 492 -1.05 10.00 -4.19
C THR A 492 0.12 9.03 -3.94
N VAL A 493 1.05 8.90 -4.90
CA VAL A 493 2.14 7.91 -4.80
C VAL A 493 3.51 8.58 -4.78
N VAL A 494 3.87 9.37 -5.79
CA VAL A 494 5.25 9.86 -5.97
C VAL A 494 5.69 10.76 -4.80
N VAL A 495 4.92 11.81 -4.53
CA VAL A 495 5.26 12.77 -3.48
C VAL A 495 5.05 12.19 -2.08
N PRO A 496 3.92 11.49 -1.80
CA PRO A 496 3.73 10.86 -0.50
C PRO A 496 4.70 9.71 -0.21
N GLY A 497 5.28 9.08 -1.23
CA GLY A 497 6.32 8.05 -1.11
C GLY A 497 7.56 8.52 -0.33
N ALA A 498 7.84 9.83 -0.33
CA ALA A 498 8.90 10.43 0.47
C ALA A 498 8.59 10.50 1.98
N LEU A 499 7.31 10.39 2.37
CA LEU A 499 6.87 10.32 3.77
C LEU A 499 6.68 8.88 4.22
N VAL A 500 6.06 8.05 3.37
CA VAL A 500 5.71 6.67 3.67
C VAL A 500 6.20 5.80 2.52
N PRO A 501 7.14 4.87 2.74
CA PRO A 501 7.73 4.07 1.66
C PRO A 501 6.72 3.26 0.85
N ASN A 502 5.65 2.77 1.49
CA ASN A 502 4.50 2.20 0.79
C ASN A 502 3.20 2.96 1.15
N PRO A 503 2.87 4.02 0.41
CA PRO A 503 1.65 4.80 0.62
C PRO A 503 0.35 3.98 0.52
N GLU A 504 0.36 2.89 -0.25
CA GLU A 504 -0.86 2.11 -0.55
C GLU A 504 -1.28 1.20 0.61
N CYS A 505 -0.34 0.75 1.43
CA CYS A 505 -0.57 -0.10 2.60
C CYS A 505 -0.64 0.70 3.91
N ALA A 506 -0.56 2.02 3.83
CA ALA A 506 -0.60 2.88 5.02
C ALA A 506 -1.96 2.79 5.73
N ALA A 507 -1.94 2.78 7.06
CA ALA A 507 -3.16 2.77 7.87
C ALA A 507 -3.96 4.07 7.67
N LEU A 508 -5.23 3.92 7.28
CA LEU A 508 -6.15 5.02 6.98
C LEU A 508 -7.07 5.31 8.16
N LEU A 509 -7.40 6.58 8.35
CA LEU A 509 -8.36 7.11 9.33
C LEU A 509 -9.68 7.56 8.69
N ALA A 510 -9.75 7.57 7.35
CA ALA A 510 -10.92 7.84 6.53
C ALA A 510 -10.65 7.38 5.07
N PRO A 511 -11.66 7.37 4.18
CA PRO A 511 -11.42 7.09 2.77
C PRO A 511 -10.52 8.16 2.12
N PRO A 512 -9.42 7.77 1.45
CA PRO A 512 -8.62 8.70 0.67
C PRO A 512 -9.41 9.16 -0.56
N ALA A 513 -9.18 10.40 -0.97
CA ALA A 513 -9.86 10.99 -2.12
C ALA A 513 -8.93 11.91 -2.91
N VAL A 514 -9.23 12.05 -4.20
CA VAL A 514 -8.56 13.02 -5.07
C VAL A 514 -9.62 13.91 -5.71
N GLU A 515 -9.45 15.22 -5.56
CA GLU A 515 -10.29 16.21 -6.23
C GLU A 515 -9.60 16.67 -7.51
N LEU A 516 -10.21 16.37 -8.64
CA LEU A 516 -9.74 16.71 -9.98
C LEU A 516 -10.40 18.01 -10.42
N GLN A 517 -9.60 19.05 -10.62
CA GLN A 517 -10.09 20.41 -10.90
C GLN A 517 -9.51 20.98 -12.19
N ILE A 518 -10.35 21.74 -12.89
CA ILE A 518 -9.97 22.63 -14.00
C ILE A 518 -10.43 24.04 -13.64
N LYS A 519 -9.59 25.03 -13.92
CA LYS A 519 -9.91 26.45 -13.81
C LYS A 519 -9.29 27.22 -14.97
N ALA A 520 -10.09 28.03 -15.64
CA ALA A 520 -9.67 29.06 -16.56
C ALA A 520 -9.87 30.43 -15.91
N ASP A 521 -8.90 31.33 -16.06
CA ASP A 521 -9.04 32.71 -15.55
C ASP A 521 -9.95 33.57 -16.45
N THR A 522 -10.17 33.14 -17.69
CA THR A 522 -11.11 33.77 -18.64
C THR A 522 -12.27 32.81 -18.98
N SER A 523 -12.45 32.47 -20.25
CA SER A 523 -13.50 31.58 -20.74
C SER A 523 -12.93 30.18 -20.96
N LEU A 524 -13.54 29.16 -20.37
CA LEU A 524 -13.06 27.78 -20.48
C LEU A 524 -12.95 27.31 -21.96
N PRO A 525 -13.95 27.54 -22.84
CA PRO A 525 -13.82 27.24 -24.26
C PRO A 525 -12.67 27.95 -24.99
N ALA A 526 -12.18 29.09 -24.49
CA ALA A 526 -11.07 29.81 -25.13
C ALA A 526 -9.73 29.08 -24.96
N VAL A 527 -9.57 28.31 -23.87
CA VAL A 527 -8.32 27.65 -23.49
C VAL A 527 -8.39 26.13 -23.49
N VAL A 528 -9.59 25.55 -23.43
CA VAL A 528 -9.84 24.10 -23.47
C VAL A 528 -10.70 23.72 -24.67
N ASP A 529 -10.34 22.66 -25.37
CA ASP A 529 -11.15 22.05 -26.43
C ASP A 529 -11.96 20.86 -25.90
N LEU A 530 -13.25 21.11 -25.71
CA LEU A 530 -14.25 20.14 -25.25
C LEU A 530 -15.13 19.62 -26.41
N SER A 531 -14.74 19.83 -27.67
CA SER A 531 -15.53 19.40 -28.84
C SER A 531 -15.78 17.88 -28.90
N ALA A 532 -14.96 17.09 -28.22
CA ALA A 532 -15.18 15.65 -28.02
C ALA A 532 -16.53 15.32 -27.35
N PHE A 533 -17.11 16.25 -26.58
CA PHE A 533 -18.42 16.09 -25.93
C PHE A 533 -19.57 16.70 -26.75
N GLY A 534 -19.31 17.18 -27.98
CA GLY A 534 -20.31 17.82 -28.82
C GLY A 534 -20.44 19.32 -28.56
N LYS A 535 -21.68 19.85 -28.67
CA LYS A 535 -21.98 21.26 -28.45
C LYS A 535 -22.64 21.45 -27.07
N PRO A 536 -22.15 22.38 -26.23
CA PRO A 536 -22.78 22.62 -24.94
C PRO A 536 -24.10 23.38 -25.10
N GLN A 537 -25.06 23.06 -24.23
CA GLN A 537 -26.23 23.91 -23.98
C GLN A 537 -25.82 25.01 -23.01
N GLY A 538 -25.57 26.22 -23.52
CA GLY A 538 -25.08 27.35 -22.75
C GLY A 538 -23.55 27.45 -22.74
N LEU A 539 -23.03 28.35 -21.90
CA LEU A 539 -21.59 28.58 -21.76
C LEU A 539 -21.04 27.77 -20.57
N PRO A 540 -20.04 26.89 -20.80
CA PRO A 540 -19.33 26.23 -19.71
C PRO A 540 -18.80 27.22 -18.68
N GLY A 541 -18.93 26.89 -17.40
CA GLY A 541 -18.37 27.70 -16.31
C GLY A 541 -16.84 27.77 -16.40
N PRO A 542 -16.21 28.82 -15.83
CA PRO A 542 -14.77 29.00 -15.91
C PRO A 542 -14.00 27.99 -15.05
N GLN A 543 -14.65 27.30 -14.13
CA GLN A 543 -14.01 26.32 -13.25
C GLN A 543 -14.97 25.19 -12.88
N GLY A 544 -14.40 24.06 -12.47
CA GLY A 544 -15.14 22.88 -12.06
C GLY A 544 -14.22 21.86 -11.40
N ALA A 545 -14.77 21.09 -10.45
CA ALA A 545 -14.02 20.07 -9.74
C ALA A 545 -14.89 18.85 -9.42
N VAL A 546 -14.31 17.66 -9.53
CA VAL A 546 -14.97 16.39 -9.21
C VAL A 546 -14.08 15.59 -8.28
N THR A 547 -14.68 15.07 -7.21
CA THR A 547 -13.99 14.21 -6.26
C THR A 547 -14.09 12.76 -6.69
N VAL A 548 -12.98 12.04 -6.60
CA VAL A 548 -12.95 10.59 -6.73
C VAL A 548 -12.41 10.00 -5.44
N VAL A 549 -13.22 9.18 -4.76
CA VAL A 549 -12.78 8.35 -3.63
C VAL A 549 -12.23 7.08 -4.23
N ALA A 550 -10.95 6.79 -4.02
CA ALA A 550 -10.31 5.62 -4.65
C ALA A 550 -9.05 5.19 -3.88
N PRO A 551 -8.55 3.95 -4.11
CA PRO A 551 -7.29 3.49 -3.57
C PRO A 551 -6.12 4.40 -3.97
N ILE A 552 -5.13 4.50 -3.09
CA ILE A 552 -3.92 5.32 -3.31
C ILE A 552 -3.09 4.76 -4.49
N GLY A 553 -2.99 3.43 -4.55
CA GLY A 553 -2.16 2.66 -5.48
C GLY A 553 -2.87 2.14 -6.73
N LEU A 554 -3.95 2.79 -7.21
CA LEU A 554 -4.55 2.44 -8.52
C LEU A 554 -3.49 2.36 -9.62
N ASP A 555 -3.67 1.54 -10.65
CA ASP A 555 -2.77 1.57 -11.80
C ASP A 555 -3.03 2.81 -12.70
N ARG A 556 -2.26 2.97 -13.77
CA ARG A 556 -2.41 4.12 -14.69
C ARG A 556 -3.74 4.07 -15.44
N ASP A 557 -4.17 2.91 -15.90
CA ASP A 557 -5.35 2.75 -16.75
C ASP A 557 -6.65 2.92 -15.94
N GLU A 558 -6.65 2.45 -14.70
CA GLU A 558 -7.71 2.71 -13.73
C GLU A 558 -7.82 4.21 -13.40
N ARG A 559 -6.69 4.88 -13.09
CA ARG A 559 -6.69 6.34 -12.86
C ARG A 559 -7.21 7.10 -14.08
N ARG A 560 -6.76 6.73 -15.28
CA ARG A 560 -7.22 7.35 -16.54
C ARG A 560 -8.72 7.16 -16.73
N THR A 561 -9.22 5.96 -16.50
CA THR A 561 -10.65 5.63 -16.59
C THR A 561 -11.47 6.50 -15.63
N TRP A 562 -11.04 6.63 -14.37
CA TRP A 562 -11.75 7.46 -13.39
C TRP A 562 -11.62 8.96 -13.67
N ALA A 563 -10.48 9.44 -14.20
CA ALA A 563 -10.31 10.81 -14.64
C ALA A 563 -11.23 11.14 -15.83
N ALA A 564 -11.40 10.22 -16.79
CA ALA A 564 -12.34 10.37 -17.90
C ALA A 564 -13.80 10.42 -17.42
N LYS A 565 -14.19 9.55 -16.47
CA LYS A 565 -15.51 9.60 -15.82
C LYS A 565 -15.75 10.92 -15.10
N ALA A 566 -14.73 11.42 -14.38
CA ALA A 566 -14.80 12.72 -13.72
C ALA A 566 -14.98 13.86 -14.72
N LEU A 567 -14.25 13.86 -15.85
CA LEU A 567 -14.40 14.89 -16.88
C LEU A 567 -15.77 14.83 -17.56
N THR A 568 -16.26 13.62 -17.84
CA THR A 568 -17.59 13.39 -18.44
C THR A 568 -18.69 13.95 -17.53
N ARG A 569 -18.61 13.68 -16.22
CA ARG A 569 -19.52 14.27 -15.24
C ARG A 569 -19.46 15.79 -15.26
N LEU A 570 -18.27 16.37 -15.28
CA LEU A 570 -18.10 17.82 -15.27
C LEU A 570 -18.60 18.46 -16.57
N ALA A 571 -18.41 17.80 -17.71
CA ALA A 571 -18.96 18.22 -18.99
C ALA A 571 -20.51 18.28 -18.94
N ARG A 572 -21.17 17.29 -18.34
CA ARG A 572 -22.63 17.32 -18.14
C ARG A 572 -23.05 18.52 -17.28
N GLU A 573 -22.31 18.84 -16.22
CA GLU A 573 -22.54 20.02 -15.38
C GLU A 573 -22.34 21.34 -16.15
N TRP A 574 -21.53 21.33 -17.21
CA TRP A 574 -21.31 22.46 -18.13
C TRP A 574 -22.24 22.49 -19.36
N GLY A 575 -23.29 21.67 -19.37
CA GLY A 575 -24.32 21.70 -20.42
C GLY A 575 -24.07 20.75 -21.60
N PHE A 576 -23.06 19.88 -21.54
CA PHE A 576 -22.90 18.77 -22.49
C PHE A 576 -23.77 17.59 -22.04
N ALA A 577 -25.10 17.73 -22.16
CA ALA A 577 -26.07 16.78 -21.59
C ALA A 577 -25.87 15.32 -22.07
N ASP A 578 -25.51 15.16 -23.34
CA ASP A 578 -25.33 13.86 -24.00
C ASP A 578 -23.89 13.33 -23.91
N ALA A 579 -23.03 13.92 -23.06
CA ALA A 579 -21.66 13.43 -22.90
C ALA A 579 -21.67 11.99 -22.35
N GLU A 580 -21.04 11.07 -23.09
CA GLU A 580 -20.90 9.65 -22.73
C GLU A 580 -19.52 9.32 -22.15
N GLU A 581 -19.44 8.26 -21.35
CA GLU A 581 -18.18 7.74 -20.81
C GLU A 581 -17.41 7.02 -21.94
N GLY A 582 -16.68 7.77 -22.78
CA GLY A 582 -16.12 7.21 -24.02
C GLY A 582 -14.93 7.95 -24.64
N ILE A 583 -14.17 8.73 -23.87
CA ILE A 583 -12.87 9.23 -24.35
C ILE A 583 -11.88 8.06 -24.27
N GLY A 584 -11.92 7.18 -25.28
CA GLY A 584 -11.02 6.05 -25.48
C GLY A 584 -9.57 6.49 -25.62
#